data_AF-A0A956EU89-F1
#
_entry.id   AF-A0A956EU89-F1
#
_cell.length_a   1.000
_cell.length_b   1.000
_cell.length_c   1.000
_cell.angle_alpha   90.00
_cell.angle_beta   90.00
_cell.angle_gamma   90.00
#
_symmetry.space_group_name_H-M   'P 1'
#
loop_
_entity.id
_entity.type
_entity.pdbx_description
1 polymer ?
#
loop_
_entity_poly.entity_id
_entity_poly.type
_entity_poly.pdbx_seq_one_letter_code
_entity_poly.pdbx_strand_id
1 'polypeptide(L)'
;MVKRANTRRTTKRAPSDDDPLTLEVDGLRYRLDTAPQPGRGKVVASVALVDGEAPPFRDRVDLYASKDRKRFGRLSADTYGRDLGQVVGHLALLLDRIERARAAAGHAAAREPKLSAERRRAALALLEREDLLDAAAEAMEALGYVGEDPLKRLGYL
;
A
#
# COMPACT_ATOMS: atom_id res chain seq x y z
N MET A 1 -9.79 37.39 32.26
CA MET A 1 -10.28 36.09 31.73
C MET A 1 -9.41 35.72 30.52
N VAL A 2 -8.33 34.96 30.73
CA VAL A 2 -7.22 34.79 29.77
C VAL A 2 -7.42 33.53 28.93
N LYS A 3 -7.39 33.68 27.60
CA LYS A 3 -7.47 32.61 26.59
C LYS A 3 -6.33 31.60 26.79
N ARG A 4 -6.66 30.32 26.98
CA ARG A 4 -5.69 29.22 26.96
C ARG A 4 -5.39 28.81 25.52
N ALA A 5 -4.15 29.05 25.09
CA ALA A 5 -3.60 28.54 23.85
C ALA A 5 -3.43 27.01 23.94
N ASN A 6 -4.03 26.29 22.99
CA ASN A 6 -3.97 24.85 22.88
C ASN A 6 -2.73 24.45 22.06
N THR A 7 -1.59 24.32 22.72
CA THR A 7 -0.34 23.83 22.12
C THR A 7 -0.43 22.31 21.95
N ARG A 8 -0.82 21.85 20.75
CA ARG A 8 -0.70 20.43 20.38
C ARG A 8 0.78 20.07 20.27
N ARG A 9 1.31 19.41 21.31
CA ARG A 9 2.58 18.69 21.27
C ARG A 9 2.50 17.63 20.17
N THR A 10 3.30 17.78 19.13
CA THR A 10 3.63 16.69 18.21
C THR A 10 4.56 15.73 18.93
N THR A 11 4.05 14.55 19.26
CA THR A 11 4.85 13.45 19.80
C THR A 11 5.89 13.03 18.76
N LYS A 12 7.17 13.15 19.12
CA LYS A 12 8.31 12.59 18.39
C LYS A 12 8.21 11.05 18.49
N ARG A 13 7.45 10.44 17.58
CA ARG A 13 7.44 8.98 17.40
C ARG A 13 8.75 8.59 16.74
N ALA A 14 9.50 7.68 17.35
CA ALA A 14 10.70 7.09 16.74
C ALA A 14 10.33 6.45 15.39
N PRO A 15 11.23 6.48 14.39
CA PRO A 15 11.00 5.77 13.13
C PRO A 15 10.97 4.27 13.46
N SER A 16 9.77 3.68 13.46
CA SER A 16 9.63 2.25 13.29
C SER A 16 9.86 1.96 11.81
N ASP A 17 10.73 1.00 11.49
CA ASP A 17 11.00 0.54 10.11
C ASP A 17 9.73 0.09 9.36
N ASP A 18 8.59 -0.02 10.05
CA ASP A 18 7.27 -0.35 9.51
C ASP A 18 6.39 0.85 9.13
N ASP A 19 6.84 2.11 9.27
CA ASP A 19 6.04 3.25 8.81
C ASP A 19 6.09 3.35 7.27
N PRO A 20 4.98 3.13 6.53
CA PRO A 20 4.99 3.23 5.07
C PRO A 20 5.17 4.68 4.60
N LEU A 21 4.93 5.68 5.46
CA LEU A 21 5.07 7.10 5.13
C LEU A 21 6.49 7.63 5.29
N THR A 22 7.43 6.78 5.71
CA THR A 22 8.83 7.12 5.92
C THR A 22 9.72 6.24 5.03
N LEU A 23 10.74 6.84 4.43
CA LEU A 23 11.77 6.15 3.65
C LEU A 23 13.14 6.74 3.98
N GLU A 24 14.11 5.89 4.31
CA GLU A 24 15.52 6.27 4.44
C GLU A 24 16.32 5.63 3.29
N VAL A 25 17.02 6.46 2.51
CA VAL A 25 17.82 6.02 1.37
C VAL A 25 18.93 7.04 1.09
N ASP A 26 20.14 6.57 0.82
CA ASP A 26 21.33 7.37 0.50
C ASP A 26 21.64 8.52 1.49
N GLY A 27 21.38 8.28 2.78
CA GLY A 27 21.58 9.24 3.86
C GLY A 27 20.53 10.36 3.91
N LEU A 28 19.44 10.24 3.15
CA LEU A 28 18.25 11.09 3.24
C LEU A 28 17.07 10.34 3.84
N ARG A 29 16.37 11.00 4.76
CA ARG A 29 15.11 10.57 5.35
C ARG A 29 13.96 11.38 4.75
N TYR A 30 13.08 10.70 4.04
CA TYR A 30 11.83 11.23 3.50
C TYR A 30 10.68 10.85 4.42
N ARG A 31 9.77 11.79 4.68
CA ARG A 31 8.57 11.54 5.48
C ARG A 31 7.39 12.36 5.00
N LEU A 32 6.22 11.72 4.91
CA LEU A 32 4.95 12.37 4.60
C LEU A 32 4.12 12.58 5.86
N ASP A 33 3.32 13.65 5.90
CA ASP A 33 2.36 13.90 6.97
C ASP A 33 1.12 13.00 6.89
N THR A 34 0.75 12.59 5.68
CA THR A 34 -0.38 11.71 5.40
C THR A 34 -0.12 10.86 4.15
N ALA A 35 -0.85 9.76 4.01
CA ALA A 35 -0.79 8.93 2.82
C ALA A 35 -1.34 9.71 1.60
N PRO A 36 -0.56 9.88 0.52
CA PRO A 36 -1.05 10.49 -0.71
C PRO A 36 -2.15 9.62 -1.32
N GLN A 37 -3.13 10.27 -1.96
CA GLN A 37 -4.19 9.59 -2.69
C GLN A 37 -4.30 10.21 -4.09
N PRO A 38 -4.46 9.39 -5.15
CA PRO A 38 -4.70 9.89 -6.50
C PRO A 38 -5.88 10.87 -6.51
N GLY A 39 -5.69 12.06 -7.09
CA GLY A 39 -6.74 13.07 -7.23
C GLY A 39 -7.14 13.84 -5.96
N ARG A 40 -6.54 13.57 -4.79
CA ARG A 40 -6.83 14.31 -3.53
C ARG A 40 -5.93 15.51 -3.26
N GLY A 41 -5.03 15.83 -4.19
CA GLY A 41 -4.14 16.99 -4.08
C GLY A 41 -2.84 16.69 -3.33
N LYS A 42 -2.18 17.76 -2.85
CA LYS A 42 -0.81 17.71 -2.32
C LYS A 42 -0.76 17.29 -0.85
N VAL A 43 0.27 16.53 -0.50
CA VAL A 43 0.64 16.18 0.88
C VAL A 43 1.87 16.98 1.33
N VAL A 44 2.11 17.12 2.63
CA VAL A 44 3.34 17.74 3.13
C VAL A 44 4.44 16.69 3.18
N ALA A 45 5.46 16.85 2.35
CA ALA A 45 6.65 16.04 2.37
C ALA A 45 7.77 16.76 3.11
N SER A 46 8.53 15.99 3.88
CA SER A 46 9.73 16.44 4.58
C SER A 46 10.92 15.58 4.20
N VAL A 47 12.06 16.23 3.97
CA VAL A 47 13.35 15.58 3.69
C VAL A 47 14.35 16.07 4.73
N ALA A 48 15.18 15.19 5.24
CA ALA A 48 16.26 15.50 6.18
C ALA A 48 17.47 14.62 5.90
N LEU A 49 18.66 15.05 6.34
CA LEU A 49 19.81 14.15 6.45
C LEU A 49 19.56 13.18 7.62
N VAL A 50 19.94 11.90 7.46
CA VAL A 50 19.75 10.88 8.50
C VAL A 50 20.56 11.23 9.76
N ASP A 51 21.83 11.63 9.57
CA ASP A 51 22.78 11.95 10.65
C ASP A 51 23.16 13.45 10.70
N GLY A 52 22.45 14.30 9.96
CA GLY A 52 22.77 15.73 9.87
C GLY A 52 21.98 16.59 10.84
N GLU A 53 22.60 17.68 11.30
CA GLU A 53 21.93 18.71 12.11
C GLU A 53 21.16 19.74 11.27
N ALA A 54 21.30 19.68 9.94
CA ALA A 54 20.60 20.59 9.03
C ALA A 54 19.08 20.47 9.22
N PRO A 55 18.35 21.60 9.26
CA PRO A 55 16.91 21.57 9.43
C PRO A 55 16.25 20.80 8.26
N PRO A 56 15.15 20.07 8.53
CA PRO A 56 14.42 19.36 7.49
C PRO A 56 13.78 20.34 6.50
N PHE A 57 14.00 20.12 5.21
CA PHE A 57 13.27 20.78 4.14
C PHE A 57 11.83 20.26 4.13
N ARG A 58 10.85 21.16 4.02
CA ARG A 58 9.42 20.81 3.98
C ARG A 58 8.71 21.61 2.91
N ASP A 59 7.95 20.92 2.06
CA ASP A 59 7.06 21.56 1.09
C ASP A 59 5.88 20.62 0.76
N ARG A 60 4.87 21.16 0.08
CA ARG A 60 3.73 20.40 -0.44
C ARG A 60 4.04 19.81 -1.80
N VAL A 61 3.71 18.53 -1.97
CA VAL A 61 3.92 17.79 -3.21
C VAL A 61 2.74 16.87 -3.50
N ASP A 62 2.30 16.84 -4.75
CA ASP A 62 1.52 15.74 -5.29
C ASP A 62 2.47 14.66 -5.82
N LEU A 63 2.57 13.53 -5.11
CA LEU A 63 3.44 12.43 -5.49
C LEU A 63 2.97 11.69 -6.75
N TYR A 64 1.72 11.85 -7.19
CA TYR A 64 1.23 11.26 -8.44
C TYR A 64 1.56 12.13 -9.66
N ALA A 65 1.73 13.44 -9.47
CA ALA A 65 2.06 14.37 -10.55
C ALA A 65 3.59 14.44 -10.82
N SER A 66 4.04 13.96 -11.99
CA SER A 66 5.46 13.99 -12.40
C SER A 66 6.11 15.38 -12.32
N LYS A 67 5.37 16.43 -12.75
CA LYS A 67 5.84 17.82 -12.67
C LYS A 67 6.09 18.26 -11.22
N ASP A 68 5.23 17.85 -10.30
CA ASP A 68 5.32 18.23 -8.90
C ASP A 68 6.45 17.47 -8.19
N ARG A 69 6.63 16.17 -8.49
CA ARG A 69 7.81 15.39 -8.06
C ARG A 69 9.11 16.03 -8.50
N LYS A 70 9.21 16.47 -9.77
CA LYS A 70 10.41 17.16 -10.29
C LYS A 70 10.66 18.49 -9.59
N ARG A 71 9.61 19.29 -9.35
CA ARG A 71 9.73 20.57 -8.62
C ARG A 71 10.24 20.34 -7.20
N PHE A 72 9.59 19.45 -6.45
CA PHE A 72 9.99 19.13 -5.07
C PHE A 72 11.39 18.51 -5.01
N GLY A 73 11.69 17.60 -5.95
CA GLY A 73 12.98 16.97 -6.09
C GLY A 73 14.09 17.97 -6.35
N ARG A 74 13.87 18.98 -7.20
CA ARG A 74 14.87 20.04 -7.45
C ARG A 74 15.16 20.87 -6.21
N LEU A 75 14.12 21.34 -5.52
CA LEU A 75 14.31 22.10 -4.27
C LEU A 75 15.05 21.28 -3.21
N SER A 76 14.73 20.00 -3.08
CA SER A 76 15.39 19.10 -2.12
C SER A 76 16.84 18.80 -2.52
N ALA A 77 17.08 18.55 -3.81
CA ALA A 77 18.40 18.32 -4.38
C ALA A 77 19.32 19.53 -4.18
N ASP A 78 18.83 20.73 -4.49
CA ASP A 78 19.57 21.98 -4.28
C ASP A 78 19.88 22.22 -2.80
N THR A 79 18.93 21.90 -1.91
CA THR A 79 19.10 22.08 -0.44
C THR A 79 20.18 21.16 0.13
N TYR A 80 20.30 19.93 -0.36
CA TYR A 80 21.20 18.91 0.18
C TYR A 80 22.38 18.55 -0.74
N GLY A 81 22.58 19.31 -1.82
CA GLY A 81 23.65 19.07 -2.79
C GLY A 81 23.60 17.68 -3.44
N ARG A 82 22.40 17.20 -3.79
CA ARG A 82 22.19 15.88 -4.41
C ARG A 82 21.85 15.98 -5.88
N ASP A 83 21.97 14.86 -6.60
CA ASP A 83 21.47 14.78 -7.96
C ASP A 83 19.94 14.76 -7.99
N LEU A 84 19.36 15.47 -8.97
CA LEU A 84 17.90 15.53 -9.13
C LEU A 84 17.31 14.16 -9.49
N GLY A 85 17.98 13.42 -10.37
CA GLY A 85 17.53 12.10 -10.81
C GLY A 85 17.42 11.13 -9.63
N GLN A 86 18.44 11.12 -8.77
CA GLN A 86 18.46 10.35 -7.53
C GLN A 86 17.28 10.71 -6.61
N VAL A 87 17.11 12.00 -6.30
CA VAL A 87 16.02 12.45 -5.40
C VAL A 87 14.64 12.10 -5.98
N VAL A 88 14.43 12.29 -7.28
CA VAL A 88 13.16 11.92 -7.93
C VAL A 88 12.94 10.40 -7.90
N GLY A 89 14.01 9.60 -8.05
CA GLY A 89 13.98 8.16 -7.86
C GLY A 89 13.53 7.78 -6.44
N HIS A 90 14.06 8.43 -5.42
CA HIS A 90 13.66 8.19 -4.03
C HIS A 90 12.19 8.52 -3.77
N LEU A 91 11.67 9.60 -4.36
CA LEU A 91 10.24 9.94 -4.27
C LEU A 91 9.36 8.87 -4.93
N ALA A 92 9.82 8.25 -6.01
CA ALA A 92 9.12 7.13 -6.65
C ALA A 92 9.13 5.87 -5.77
N LEU A 93 10.27 5.57 -5.13
CA LEU A 93 10.37 4.45 -4.16
C LEU A 93 9.44 4.66 -2.96
N LEU A 94 9.37 5.88 -2.42
CA LEU A 94 8.46 6.22 -1.33
C LEU A 94 7.00 6.00 -1.75
N LEU A 95 6.63 6.41 -2.97
CA LEU A 95 5.27 6.18 -3.48
C LEU A 95 4.97 4.69 -3.64
N ASP A 96 5.88 3.91 -4.24
CA ASP A 96 5.71 2.45 -4.40
C ASP A 96 5.52 1.74 -3.05
N ARG A 97 6.32 2.09 -2.04
CA ARG A 97 6.19 1.57 -0.67
C ARG A 97 4.80 1.83 -0.09
N ILE A 98 4.27 3.04 -0.26
CA ILE A 98 2.93 3.42 0.21
C ILE A 98 1.84 2.63 -0.52
N GLU A 99 1.98 2.46 -1.83
CA GLU A 99 1.02 1.72 -2.65
C GLU A 99 0.97 0.24 -2.28
N ARG A 100 2.13 -0.38 -2.04
CA ARG A 100 2.21 -1.76 -1.53
C ARG A 100 1.57 -1.91 -0.16
N ALA A 101 1.84 -0.98 0.75
CA ALA A 101 1.23 -0.99 2.08
C ALA A 101 -0.30 -0.85 2.00
N ARG A 102 -0.80 0.00 1.08
CA ARG A 102 -2.24 0.16 0.83
C ARG A 102 -2.85 -1.10 0.21
N ALA A 103 -2.17 -1.75 -0.73
CA ALA A 103 -2.63 -2.98 -1.35
C ALA A 103 -2.73 -4.11 -0.30
N ALA A 104 -1.70 -4.25 0.56
CA ALA A 104 -1.70 -5.22 1.66
C ALA A 104 -2.84 -4.97 2.66
N ALA A 105 -3.08 -3.70 3.03
CA ALA A 105 -4.21 -3.34 3.89
C ALA A 105 -5.57 -3.62 3.24
N GLY A 106 -5.69 -3.41 1.92
CA GLY A 106 -6.89 -3.76 1.14
C GLY A 106 -7.16 -5.27 1.12
N HIS A 107 -6.12 -6.09 0.98
CA HIS A 107 -6.24 -7.55 1.05
C HIS A 107 -6.58 -8.03 2.47
N ALA A 108 -6.03 -7.42 3.51
CA ALA A 108 -6.41 -7.73 4.89
C ALA A 108 -7.85 -7.28 5.23
N ALA A 109 -8.34 -6.21 4.59
CA ALA A 109 -9.71 -5.72 4.73
C ALA A 109 -10.74 -6.55 3.93
N ALA A 110 -10.29 -7.29 2.90
CA ALA A 110 -11.03 -8.41 2.34
C ALA A 110 -11.05 -9.55 3.36
N ARG A 111 -11.82 -9.34 4.44
CA ARG A 111 -12.10 -10.33 5.48
C ARG A 111 -12.43 -11.66 4.81
N GLU A 112 -11.86 -12.74 5.34
CA GLU A 112 -12.40 -14.08 5.16
C GLU A 112 -13.93 -14.00 5.22
N PRO A 113 -14.66 -14.46 4.19
CA PRO A 113 -16.10 -14.47 4.25
C PRO A 113 -16.48 -15.22 5.53
N LYS A 114 -17.17 -14.54 6.46
CA LYS A 114 -17.74 -15.20 7.65
C LYS A 114 -18.73 -16.25 7.14
N LEU A 115 -18.27 -17.47 6.98
CA LEU A 115 -19.13 -18.61 6.70
C LEU A 115 -20.08 -18.75 7.89
N SER A 116 -21.39 -18.67 7.64
CA SER A 116 -22.37 -19.07 8.64
C SER A 116 -22.11 -20.54 9.02
N ALA A 117 -22.51 -20.94 10.23
CA ALA A 117 -22.38 -22.34 10.65
C ALA A 117 -23.03 -23.32 9.65
N GLU A 118 -24.15 -22.90 9.04
CA GLU A 118 -24.84 -23.64 8.00
C GLU A 118 -24.03 -23.77 6.71
N ARG A 119 -23.44 -22.66 6.21
CA ARG A 119 -22.59 -22.70 5.01
C ARG A 119 -21.33 -23.51 5.25
N ARG A 120 -20.74 -23.43 6.44
CA ARG A 120 -19.59 -24.25 6.82
C ARG A 120 -19.94 -25.74 6.84
N ARG A 121 -21.07 -26.11 7.44
CA ARG A 121 -21.55 -27.50 7.46
C ARG A 121 -21.83 -28.02 6.05
N ALA A 122 -22.50 -27.22 5.21
CA ALA A 122 -22.78 -27.60 3.82
C ALA A 122 -21.50 -27.76 2.99
N ALA A 123 -20.51 -26.88 3.18
CA ALA A 123 -19.21 -26.98 2.52
C ALA A 123 -18.44 -28.23 2.96
N LEU A 124 -18.43 -28.56 4.26
CA LEU A 124 -17.79 -29.78 4.76
C LEU A 124 -18.48 -31.04 4.22
N ALA A 125 -19.82 -31.07 4.24
CA ALA A 125 -20.58 -32.19 3.67
C ALA A 125 -20.33 -32.35 2.15
N LEU A 126 -20.11 -31.24 1.43
CA LEU A 126 -19.73 -31.29 0.02
C LEU A 126 -18.33 -31.91 -0.17
N LEU A 127 -17.36 -31.58 0.68
CA LEU A 127 -16.01 -32.12 0.64
C LEU A 127 -15.94 -33.62 0.98
N GLU A 128 -16.91 -34.12 1.74
CA GLU A 128 -17.01 -35.53 2.14
C GLU A 128 -17.69 -36.42 1.09
N ARG A 129 -18.20 -35.84 -0.01
CA ARG A 129 -18.85 -36.62 -1.08
C ARG A 129 -17.85 -37.43 -1.89
N GLU A 130 -18.09 -38.74 -1.98
CA GLU A 130 -17.28 -39.64 -2.81
C GLU A 130 -17.41 -39.36 -4.32
N ASP A 131 -18.55 -38.79 -4.74
CA ASP A 131 -18.87 -38.45 -6.13
C ASP A 131 -18.59 -36.97 -6.48
N LEU A 132 -17.86 -36.25 -5.61
CA LEU A 132 -17.66 -34.80 -5.73
C LEU A 132 -17.07 -34.38 -7.08
N LEU A 133 -16.08 -35.12 -7.57
CA LEU A 133 -15.41 -34.81 -8.85
C LEU A 133 -16.33 -35.04 -10.06
N ASP A 134 -17.21 -36.03 -9.95
CA ASP A 134 -18.20 -36.33 -10.99
C ASP A 134 -19.28 -35.25 -11.03
N ALA A 135 -19.80 -34.88 -9.86
CA ALA A 135 -20.73 -33.77 -9.73
C ALA A 135 -20.14 -32.43 -10.21
N ALA A 136 -18.84 -32.21 -10.01
CA ALA A 136 -18.13 -31.03 -10.51
C ALA A 136 -18.04 -31.04 -12.05
N ALA A 137 -17.70 -32.18 -12.66
CA ALA A 137 -17.62 -32.32 -14.11
C ALA A 137 -18.99 -32.12 -14.78
N GLU A 138 -20.06 -32.67 -14.21
CA GLU A 138 -21.44 -32.44 -14.67
C GLU A 138 -21.84 -30.96 -14.57
N ALA A 139 -21.47 -30.28 -13.48
CA ALA A 139 -21.74 -28.85 -13.32
C ALA A 139 -20.99 -28.02 -14.37
N MET A 140 -19.75 -28.39 -14.73
CA MET A 140 -19.00 -27.74 -15.80
C MET A 140 -19.66 -27.94 -17.17
N GLU A 141 -20.15 -29.15 -17.46
CA GLU A 141 -20.91 -29.44 -18.68
C GLU A 141 -22.20 -28.59 -18.75
N ALA A 142 -22.94 -28.50 -17.65
CA ALA A 142 -24.15 -27.68 -17.57
C ALA A 142 -23.89 -26.18 -17.77
N LEU A 143 -22.67 -25.72 -17.46
CA LEU A 143 -22.20 -24.35 -17.70
C LEU A 143 -21.69 -24.14 -19.14
N GLY A 144 -21.70 -25.17 -19.99
CA GLY A 144 -21.26 -25.13 -21.38
C GLY A 144 -19.74 -25.24 -21.55
N TYR A 145 -19.02 -25.79 -20.56
CA TYR A 145 -17.59 -26.01 -20.66
C TYR A 145 -17.29 -27.26 -21.50
N VAL A 146 -16.66 -27.07 -22.66
CA VAL A 146 -16.32 -28.15 -23.60
C VAL A 146 -14.92 -28.69 -23.32
N GLY A 147 -14.82 -29.99 -23.00
CA GLY A 147 -13.57 -30.69 -22.73
C GLY A 147 -13.79 -32.17 -22.36
N GLU A 148 -12.73 -32.97 -22.30
CA GLU A 148 -12.82 -34.36 -21.85
C GLU A 148 -13.07 -34.44 -20.34
N ASP A 149 -13.84 -35.42 -19.87
CA ASP A 149 -14.21 -35.57 -18.44
C ASP A 149 -13.00 -35.59 -17.48
N PRO A 150 -11.85 -36.22 -17.80
CA PRO A 150 -10.65 -36.14 -16.96
C PRO A 150 -10.12 -34.71 -16.78
N LEU A 151 -10.23 -33.85 -17.81
CA LEU A 151 -9.80 -32.45 -17.77
C LEU A 151 -10.78 -31.60 -16.96
N LYS A 152 -12.08 -31.87 -17.07
CA LYS A 152 -13.11 -31.23 -16.24
C LYS A 152 -12.93 -31.54 -14.77
N ARG A 153 -12.65 -32.80 -14.43
CA ARG A 153 -12.32 -33.24 -13.06
C ARG A 153 -11.05 -32.56 -12.53
N LEU A 154 -10.03 -32.36 -13.38
CA LEU A 154 -8.80 -31.67 -13.01
C LEU A 154 -9.02 -30.18 -12.72
N GLY A 155 -9.98 -29.52 -13.38
CA GLY A 155 -10.28 -28.10 -13.14
C GLY A 155 -10.80 -27.78 -11.72
N TYR A 156 -11.15 -28.81 -10.94
CA TYR A 156 -11.52 -28.67 -9.52
C TYR A 156 -10.31 -28.71 -8.57
N LEU A 157 -9.16 -29.24 -9.01
CA LEU A 157 -7.92 -29.38 -8.24
C LEU A 157 -6.96 -28.20 -8.48
#